data_AF-Q8VQQ4-F1
#
_entry.id   AF-Q8VQQ4-F1
#
_cell.length_a   1.000
_cell.length_b   1.000
_cell.length_c   1.000
_cell.angle_alpha   90.00
_cell.angle_beta   90.00
_cell.angle_gamma   90.00
#
_symmetry.space_group_name_H-M   'P 1'
#
loop_
_entity.id
_entity.type
_entity.pdbx_description
1 polymer ?
#
loop_
_entity_poly.entity_id
_entity_poly.type
_entity_poly.pdbx_seq_one_letter_code
_entity_poly.pdbx_strand_id
1 'polypeptide(L)'
;MGRIVVDVDGIELAELINVVCDNGHSLRVVDESDRASTDCTPSFAALTGIRCSTAHITAKDNAWLYSLSHQTNDTGESEWIHFTGSGYLVRTDAWSYPVLRLKRQGLSKTFRRLVVTLIRRYGVSLIHLDASAECLPGLPTFDW
;
A
#
# COMPACT_ATOMS: atom_id res chain seq x y z
N MET A 1 -29.89 6.03 -0.94
CA MET A 1 -28.79 6.86 -0.39
C MET A 1 -29.37 7.76 0.68
N GLY A 2 -29.02 7.56 1.95
CA GLY A 2 -29.59 8.33 3.06
C GLY A 2 -29.07 9.76 3.05
N ARG A 3 -29.94 10.75 3.23
CA ARG A 3 -29.55 12.13 3.53
C ARG A 3 -29.52 12.27 5.04
N ILE A 4 -28.37 12.65 5.60
CA ILE A 4 -28.27 13.05 7.00
C ILE A 4 -28.36 14.58 7.01
N VAL A 5 -29.36 15.09 7.73
CA VAL A 5 -29.51 16.52 8.00
C VAL A 5 -29.05 16.72 9.44
N VAL A 6 -28.04 17.56 9.63
CA VAL A 6 -27.53 17.92 10.95
C VAL A 6 -27.84 19.40 11.14
N ASP A 7 -28.57 19.71 12.21
CA ASP A 7 -28.76 21.08 12.67
C ASP A 7 -27.59 21.43 13.59
N VAL A 8 -26.94 22.55 13.34
CA VAL A 8 -25.69 22.93 14.03
C VAL A 8 -25.93 24.28 14.69
N ASP A 9 -26.50 24.24 15.88
CA ASP A 9 -26.69 25.42 16.72
C ASP A 9 -25.47 25.65 17.62
N GLY A 10 -24.87 26.85 17.52
CA GLY A 10 -23.85 27.32 18.45
C GLY A 10 -22.43 26.76 18.26
N ILE A 11 -22.14 26.11 17.13
CA ILE A 11 -20.78 25.69 16.75
C ILE A 11 -20.33 26.51 15.55
N GLU A 12 -19.18 27.18 15.69
CA GLU A 12 -18.56 27.89 14.57
C GLU A 12 -18.07 26.89 13.52
N LEU A 13 -18.25 27.21 12.24
CA LEU A 13 -17.90 26.32 11.11
C LEU A 13 -16.43 25.86 11.18
N ALA A 14 -15.54 26.71 11.67
CA ALA A 14 -14.12 26.39 11.86
C ALA A 14 -13.89 25.30 12.92
N GLU A 15 -14.64 25.30 14.02
CA GLU A 15 -14.54 24.26 15.06
C GLU A 15 -15.00 22.91 14.53
N LEU A 16 -16.09 22.89 13.76
CA LEU A 16 -16.57 21.67 13.12
C LEU A 16 -15.52 21.09 12.14
N ILE A 17 -14.90 21.95 11.33
CA ILE A 17 -13.84 21.53 10.39
C ILE A 17 -12.65 20.94 11.16
N ASN A 18 -12.22 21.59 12.23
CA ASN A 18 -11.10 21.10 13.05
C ASN A 18 -11.40 19.72 13.64
N VAL A 19 -12.59 19.52 14.23
CA VAL A 19 -13.00 18.21 14.78
C VAL A 19 -13.01 17.13 13.70
N VAL A 20 -13.51 17.44 12.50
CA VAL A 20 -13.52 16.48 11.39
C VAL A 20 -12.09 16.14 10.94
N CYS A 21 -11.21 17.13 10.84
CA CYS A 21 -9.80 16.93 10.49
C CYS A 21 -9.02 16.15 11.56
N ASP A 22 -9.27 16.42 12.84
CA ASP A 22 -8.64 15.72 13.97
C ASP A 22 -9.03 14.23 14.01
N ASN A 23 -10.18 13.87 13.44
CA ASN A 23 -10.62 12.48 13.26
C ASN A 23 -10.19 11.87 11.91
N GLY A 24 -9.31 12.54 11.16
CA GLY A 24 -8.77 12.03 9.89
C GLY A 24 -9.73 12.09 8.71
N HIS A 25 -10.77 12.92 8.80
CA HIS A 25 -11.77 13.10 7.74
C HIS A 25 -11.71 14.52 7.15
N SER A 26 -12.40 14.77 6.04
CA SER A 26 -12.48 16.09 5.40
C SER A 26 -13.92 16.47 5.03
N LEU A 27 -14.26 17.74 5.21
CA LEU A 27 -15.50 18.33 4.72
C LEU A 27 -15.23 19.02 3.38
N ARG A 28 -16.06 18.74 2.37
CA ARG A 28 -16.07 19.46 1.10
C ARG A 28 -17.50 19.82 0.72
N VAL A 29 -17.68 20.98 0.12
CA VAL A 29 -18.94 21.36 -0.52
C VAL A 29 -18.99 20.64 -1.88
N VAL A 30 -20.11 20.00 -2.19
CA VAL A 30 -20.31 19.22 -3.42
C VAL A 30 -21.51 19.81 -4.14
N ASP A 31 -21.34 20.24 -5.39
CA ASP A 31 -22.47 20.71 -6.22
C ASP A 31 -23.28 19.52 -6.78
N GLU A 32 -24.51 19.74 -7.27
CA GLU A 32 -25.33 18.70 -7.90
C GLU A 32 -24.64 18.04 -9.10
N SER A 33 -23.75 18.76 -9.77
CA SER A 33 -22.90 18.28 -10.88
C SER A 33 -21.75 17.36 -10.42
N ASP A 34 -21.26 17.51 -9.19
CA ASP A 34 -20.24 16.63 -8.56
C ASP A 34 -20.85 15.33 -7.99
N ARG A 35 -22.18 15.20 -7.98
CA ARG A 35 -22.87 13.95 -7.57
C ARG A 35 -22.53 12.75 -8.48
N ALA A 36 -22.01 13.01 -9.68
CA ALA A 36 -21.53 11.96 -10.58
C ALA A 36 -20.24 11.26 -10.10
N SER A 37 -19.60 11.72 -9.03
CA SER A 37 -18.43 11.08 -8.40
C SER A 37 -18.79 10.42 -7.06
N THR A 38 -19.91 9.68 -7.01
CA THR A 38 -20.21 8.76 -5.89
C THR A 38 -20.04 7.29 -6.25
N ASP A 39 -19.42 6.98 -7.40
CA ASP A 39 -18.84 5.65 -7.64
C ASP A 39 -17.56 5.51 -6.82
N CYS A 40 -17.68 5.64 -5.50
CA CYS A 40 -16.65 5.18 -4.58
C CYS A 40 -16.65 3.66 -4.66
N THR A 41 -15.53 3.09 -5.12
CA THR A 41 -15.29 1.65 -4.99
C THR A 41 -15.61 1.26 -3.54
N PRO A 42 -16.49 0.26 -3.32
CA PRO A 42 -16.80 -0.18 -1.97
C PRO A 42 -15.51 -0.46 -1.20
N SER A 43 -15.44 -0.10 0.08
CA SER A 43 -14.21 -0.27 0.86
C SER A 43 -13.70 -1.71 0.86
N PHE A 44 -14.61 -2.69 0.77
CA PHE A 44 -14.28 -4.12 0.66
C PHE A 44 -13.67 -4.52 -0.70
N ALA A 45 -13.85 -3.68 -1.73
CA ALA A 45 -13.34 -3.89 -3.08
C ALA A 45 -12.08 -3.04 -3.37
N ALA A 46 -11.74 -2.09 -2.49
CA ALA A 46 -10.55 -1.26 -2.64
C ALA A 46 -9.29 -2.02 -2.20
N LEU A 47 -8.28 -2.06 -3.09
CA LEU A 47 -6.95 -2.60 -2.79
C LEU A 47 -5.96 -1.45 -2.65
N THR A 48 -5.35 -1.30 -1.47
CA THR A 48 -4.38 -0.22 -1.20
C THR A 48 -2.98 -0.65 -1.63
N GLY A 49 -2.39 0.14 -2.52
CA GLY A 49 -1.07 -0.13 -3.06
C GLY A 49 -0.08 1.02 -2.90
N ILE A 50 1.21 0.70 -2.83
CA ILE A 50 2.30 1.67 -2.92
C ILE A 50 3.30 1.25 -3.99
N ARG A 51 3.84 2.21 -4.74
CA ARG A 51 4.94 2.00 -5.67
C ARG A 51 6.19 2.70 -5.17
N CYS A 52 7.34 2.02 -5.21
CA CYS A 52 8.63 2.57 -4.81
C CYS A 52 9.79 1.92 -5.57
N SER A 53 10.95 2.58 -5.56
CA SER A 53 12.14 2.11 -6.28
C SER A 53 12.63 0.73 -5.83
N THR A 54 13.14 -0.08 -6.76
CA THR A 54 13.96 -1.27 -6.44
C THR A 54 15.27 -0.91 -5.74
N ALA A 55 15.68 0.37 -5.72
CA ALA A 55 16.81 0.82 -4.90
C ALA A 55 16.61 0.53 -3.40
N HIS A 56 15.39 0.29 -2.91
CA HIS A 56 15.13 -0.08 -1.52
C HIS A 56 15.43 -1.54 -1.16
N ILE A 57 15.75 -2.38 -2.16
CA ILE A 57 16.12 -3.78 -1.93
C ILE A 57 17.61 -3.97 -2.23
N THR A 58 18.23 -4.96 -1.59
CA THR A 58 19.63 -5.30 -1.87
C THR A 58 19.74 -6.14 -3.14
N ALA A 59 20.90 -6.16 -3.80
CA ALA A 59 21.16 -7.06 -4.93
C ALA A 59 20.83 -8.54 -4.61
N LYS A 60 21.15 -8.98 -3.38
CA LYS A 60 20.83 -10.33 -2.91
C LYS A 60 19.33 -10.55 -2.81
N ASP A 61 18.60 -9.60 -2.23
CA ASP A 61 17.13 -9.69 -2.14
C ASP A 61 16.50 -9.67 -3.53
N ASN A 62 17.03 -8.89 -4.48
CA ASN A 62 16.59 -8.90 -5.87
C ASN A 62 16.73 -10.28 -6.52
N ALA A 63 17.91 -10.92 -6.38
CA ALA A 63 18.13 -12.27 -6.92
C ALA A 63 17.16 -13.31 -6.31
N TRP A 64 16.88 -13.20 -5.01
CA TRP A 64 15.88 -14.04 -4.35
C TRP A 64 14.47 -13.77 -4.88
N LEU A 65 14.03 -12.51 -4.95
CA LEU A 65 12.71 -12.14 -5.47
C LEU A 65 12.52 -12.63 -6.90
N TYR A 66 13.53 -12.49 -7.76
CA TYR A 66 13.52 -13.04 -9.11
C TYR A 66 13.32 -14.55 -9.11
N SER A 67 14.04 -15.28 -8.26
CA SER A 67 13.91 -16.74 -8.17
C SER A 67 12.52 -17.14 -7.65
N LEU A 68 12.00 -16.45 -6.63
CA LEU A 68 10.69 -16.71 -6.04
C LEU A 68 9.55 -16.44 -7.02
N SER A 69 9.65 -15.36 -7.80
CA SER A 69 8.60 -14.97 -8.75
C SER A 69 8.49 -15.91 -9.97
N HIS A 70 9.51 -16.73 -10.22
CA HIS A 70 9.57 -17.68 -11.33
C HIS A 70 9.40 -19.14 -10.90
N GLN A 71 9.00 -19.40 -9.64
CA GLN A 71 8.69 -20.76 -9.21
C GLN A 71 7.45 -21.28 -9.96
N THR A 72 7.54 -22.53 -10.45
CA THR A 72 6.50 -23.19 -11.26
C THR A 72 5.71 -24.25 -10.49
N ASN A 73 5.80 -24.25 -9.16
CA ASN A 73 5.03 -25.16 -8.33
C ASN A 73 3.63 -24.59 -8.05
N ASP A 74 2.62 -25.45 -8.11
CA ASP A 74 1.27 -25.10 -7.68
C ASP A 74 1.32 -24.68 -6.20
N THR A 75 0.79 -23.50 -5.84
CA THR A 75 0.85 -22.88 -4.49
C THR A 75 2.19 -22.26 -4.05
N GLY A 76 3.04 -21.92 -5.02
CA GLY A 76 4.36 -21.31 -4.82
C GLY A 76 4.38 -19.85 -4.37
N GLU A 77 5.60 -19.31 -4.18
CA GLU A 77 5.77 -17.89 -3.88
C GLU A 77 5.41 -16.98 -5.08
N SER A 78 5.38 -17.55 -6.30
CA SER A 78 4.97 -16.88 -7.54
C SER A 78 3.48 -16.50 -7.59
N GLU A 79 2.66 -17.03 -6.68
CA GLU A 79 1.23 -16.64 -6.56
C GLU A 79 1.03 -15.25 -5.94
N TRP A 80 2.04 -14.71 -5.27
CA TRP A 80 1.94 -13.43 -4.56
C TRP A 80 3.17 -12.53 -4.70
N ILE A 81 4.24 -13.02 -5.32
CA ILE A 81 5.39 -12.24 -5.76
C ILE A 81 5.48 -12.38 -7.29
N HIS A 82 5.18 -11.31 -8.01
CA HIS A 82 5.13 -11.33 -9.47
C HIS A 82 6.23 -10.44 -10.05
N PHE A 83 6.99 -10.96 -11.00
CA PHE A 83 7.95 -10.14 -11.74
C PHE A 83 7.21 -9.25 -12.74
N THR A 84 7.52 -7.95 -12.75
CA THR A 84 6.85 -6.96 -13.62
C THR A 84 7.70 -6.55 -14.82
N GLY A 85 8.89 -7.14 -15.00
CA GLY A 85 9.87 -6.75 -16.02
C GLY A 85 10.92 -5.77 -15.49
N SER A 86 10.50 -4.72 -14.77
CA SER A 86 11.39 -3.73 -14.13
C SER A 86 11.50 -3.89 -12.61
N GLY A 87 10.81 -4.87 -12.02
CA GLY A 87 10.82 -5.14 -10.59
C GLY A 87 9.76 -6.17 -10.19
N TYR A 88 9.03 -5.92 -9.09
CA TYR A 88 8.16 -6.91 -8.47
C TYR A 88 6.87 -6.33 -7.90
N LEU A 89 5.78 -7.06 -8.06
CA LEU A 89 4.53 -6.85 -7.34
C LEU A 89 4.44 -7.86 -6.19
N VAL A 90 4.25 -7.40 -4.95
CA VAL A 90 4.16 -8.22 -3.75
C VAL A 90 2.80 -8.02 -3.08
N ARG A 91 1.99 -9.09 -3.03
CA ARG A 91 0.66 -9.14 -2.42
C ARG A 91 0.74 -9.66 -0.99
N THR A 92 0.89 -8.76 -0.04
CA THR A 92 1.07 -9.11 1.39
C THR A 92 -0.21 -9.61 2.06
N ASP A 93 -1.36 -9.46 1.42
CA ASP A 93 -2.66 -10.02 1.83
C ASP A 93 -2.94 -11.43 1.30
N ALA A 94 -2.14 -11.93 0.35
CA ALA A 94 -2.35 -13.26 -0.23
C ALA A 94 -2.15 -14.41 0.77
N TRP A 95 -1.37 -14.17 1.83
CA TRP A 95 -1.03 -15.17 2.83
C TRP A 95 -0.99 -14.60 4.25
N SER A 96 -1.41 -15.40 5.22
CA SER A 96 -1.17 -15.09 6.64
C SER A 96 0.32 -15.00 6.94
N TYR A 97 0.72 -13.95 7.67
CA TYR A 97 2.10 -13.72 8.11
C TYR A 97 3.13 -13.60 6.96
N PRO A 98 2.92 -12.70 5.97
CA PRO A 98 3.77 -12.59 4.77
C PRO A 98 5.24 -12.37 5.11
N VAL A 99 5.53 -11.57 6.14
CA VAL A 99 6.91 -11.25 6.58
C VAL A 99 7.63 -12.48 7.17
N LEU A 100 6.89 -13.38 7.85
CA LEU A 100 7.45 -14.63 8.34
C LEU A 100 7.76 -15.57 7.17
N ARG A 101 6.90 -15.60 6.15
CA ARG A 101 7.12 -16.37 4.92
C ARG A 101 8.36 -15.88 4.18
N LEU A 102 8.52 -14.56 3.99
CA LEU A 102 9.75 -13.96 3.44
C LEU A 102 10.99 -14.37 4.23
N LYS A 103 10.91 -14.43 5.57
CA LYS A 103 12.04 -14.86 6.41
C LYS A 103 12.43 -16.30 6.12
N ARG A 104 11.44 -17.19 5.95
CA ARG A 104 11.67 -18.62 5.64
C ARG A 104 12.28 -18.81 4.26
N GLN A 105 11.94 -17.95 3.31
CA GLN A 105 12.52 -17.93 1.95
C GLN A 105 13.94 -17.31 1.90
N GLY A 106 14.48 -16.84 3.03
CA GLY A 106 15.85 -16.33 3.09
C GLY A 106 16.01 -14.85 2.79
N LEU A 107 14.92 -14.10 2.63
CA LEU A 107 14.98 -12.65 2.40
C LEU A 107 15.56 -11.92 3.62
N SER A 108 16.33 -10.88 3.33
CA SER A 108 17.11 -10.17 4.32
C SER A 108 16.25 -9.52 5.40
N LYS A 109 16.87 -9.22 6.56
CA LYS A 109 16.20 -8.42 7.61
C LYS A 109 15.82 -7.04 7.09
N THR A 110 16.61 -6.47 6.19
CA THR A 110 16.37 -5.17 5.56
C THR A 110 15.10 -5.20 4.73
N PHE A 111 14.97 -6.15 3.80
CA PHE A 111 13.78 -6.28 2.98
C PHE A 111 12.52 -6.53 3.82
N ARG A 112 12.62 -7.40 4.83
CA ARG A 112 11.50 -7.64 5.75
C ARG A 112 11.10 -6.40 6.54
N ARG A 113 12.05 -5.55 6.94
CA ARG A 113 11.76 -4.26 7.59
C ARG A 113 11.11 -3.27 6.63
N LEU A 114 11.53 -3.22 5.37
CA LEU A 114 10.87 -2.45 4.33
C LEU A 114 9.40 -2.85 4.24
N VAL A 115 9.10 -4.13 4.01
CA VAL A 115 7.73 -4.65 3.91
C VAL A 115 6.89 -4.32 5.16
N VAL A 116 7.43 -4.56 6.37
CA VAL A 116 6.73 -4.21 7.62
C VAL A 116 6.43 -2.71 7.70
N THR A 117 7.38 -1.87 7.29
CA THR A 117 7.21 -0.42 7.33
C THR A 117 6.13 0.02 6.37
N LEU A 118 6.10 -0.53 5.15
CA LEU A 118 5.11 -0.17 4.15
C LEU A 118 3.70 -0.55 4.61
N ILE A 119 3.51 -1.79 5.11
CA ILE A 119 2.23 -2.25 5.66
C ILE A 119 1.77 -1.37 6.82
N ARG A 120 2.65 -1.14 7.81
CA ARG A 120 2.26 -0.45 9.06
C ARG A 120 2.09 1.06 8.90
N ARG A 121 2.91 1.70 8.07
CA ARG A 121 2.91 3.17 7.90
C ARG A 121 1.86 3.63 6.90
N TYR A 122 1.65 2.86 5.83
CA TYR A 122 0.78 3.28 4.72
C TYR A 122 -0.49 2.44 4.60
N GLY A 123 -0.67 1.38 5.41
CA GLY A 123 -1.88 0.56 5.37
C GLY A 123 -2.07 -0.16 4.04
N VAL A 124 -0.97 -0.48 3.34
CA VAL A 124 -1.00 -1.11 2.01
C VAL A 124 -0.89 -2.62 2.11
N SER A 125 -1.61 -3.31 1.23
CA SER A 125 -1.46 -4.75 1.03
C SER A 125 -0.72 -5.09 -0.28
N LEU A 126 -0.67 -4.16 -1.24
CA LEU A 126 0.03 -4.29 -2.50
C LEU A 126 1.30 -3.42 -2.54
N ILE A 127 2.45 -4.02 -2.79
CA ILE A 127 3.73 -3.30 -2.90
C ILE A 127 4.29 -3.51 -4.30
N HIS A 128 4.46 -2.44 -5.07
CA HIS A 128 5.14 -2.47 -6.36
C HIS A 128 6.55 -1.88 -6.21
N LEU A 129 7.56 -2.74 -6.33
CA LEU A 129 8.96 -2.37 -6.45
C LEU A 129 9.26 -2.21 -7.94
N ASP A 130 9.67 -1.03 -8.39
CA ASP A 130 9.88 -0.74 -9.81
C ASP A 130 11.18 0.04 -9.99
N ALA A 131 12.07 -0.40 -10.87
CA ALA A 131 13.33 0.28 -11.15
C ALA A 131 13.15 1.73 -11.62
N SER A 132 12.00 2.06 -12.22
CA SER A 132 11.70 3.42 -12.70
C SER A 132 10.99 4.29 -11.66
N ALA A 133 10.66 3.74 -10.48
CA ALA A 133 9.97 4.49 -9.44
C ALA A 133 10.94 5.28 -8.54
N GLU A 134 10.40 6.32 -7.92
CA GLU A 134 11.14 7.14 -6.97
C GLU A 134 11.41 6.40 -5.64
N CYS A 135 12.47 6.84 -4.95
CA CYS A 135 12.78 6.37 -3.62
C CYS A 135 11.86 7.03 -2.58
N LEU A 136 11.30 6.22 -1.69
CA LEU A 136 10.57 6.70 -0.53
C LEU A 136 11.54 7.31 0.49
N PRO A 137 11.23 8.52 1.00
CA PRO A 137 12.12 9.22 1.92
C PRO A 137 12.20 8.49 3.27
N GLY A 138 13.40 8.50 3.86
CA GLY A 138 13.67 7.92 5.18
C GLY A 138 13.73 6.39 5.22
N LEU A 139 13.75 5.74 4.05
CA LEU A 139 14.01 4.30 3.94
C LEU A 139 15.40 4.06 3.33
N PRO A 140 16.12 2.99 3.74
CA PRO A 140 17.43 2.68 3.18
C PRO A 140 17.37 2.45 1.68
N THR A 141 18.41 2.87 0.97
CA THR A 141 18.64 2.57 -0.43
C THR A 141 19.99 1.86 -0.60
N PHE A 142 20.11 1.13 -1.70
CA PHE A 142 21.28 0.33 -2.06
C PHE A 142 21.60 0.58 -3.53
N ASP A 143 22.90 0.66 -3.83
CA ASP A 143 23.42 0.81 -5.17
C ASP A 143 23.84 -0.57 -5.70
N TRP A 144 23.21 -1.02 -6.78
CA TRP A 144 23.47 -2.31 -7.44
C TRP A 144 22.88 -2.38 -8.85
#